data_AF-A0A2V5IAN8-F1
#
_entry.id   AF-A0A2V5IAN8-F1
#
_cell.length_a   1.000
_cell.length_b   1.000
_cell.length_c   1.000
_cell.angle_alpha   90.00
_cell.angle_beta   90.00
_cell.angle_gamma   90.00
#
_symmetry.space_group_name_H-M   'P 1'
#
loop_
_entity.id
_entity.type
_entity.pdbx_description
1 polymer ?
#
loop_
_entity_poly.entity_id
_entity_poly.type
_entity_poly.pdbx_seq_one_letter_code
_entity_poly.pdbx_strand_id
1 'polypeptide(L)'
;MSSPESTENPGFDTVLDFHIFEPHDDEEDLFYKNKLVALVEGEVTPQQVAIEIDTFITHDSERLYKLHRAYHFHTDTLPDEIRRRLPLPDGKDERELGIYCPNPGGHIEMFMHWVFRLSSAFPPGHVGQDRLIAFLEALRDLPRHKIFTMASPSDNKVVEEKMYTTLEVWPMGGHWLLLQMVAHYEEQAYLYRLYAAKRLPPTEIDLRLRNFQSAIARMSALDLIDCGWLSSLEGILPSHPWYPDLNDPEGQGFGEDQGFRWLAGWIIAGAQWLLRAEVGCYVYQQCLKREKIVERSEMWSMERWRQWKDQFAFVANEARIGVHAQDLARLALQKMTDYEGGGTTAEVDL
;
A
#
# COMPACT_ATOMS: atom_id res chain seq x y z
N MET A 1 -4.87 -1.36 -25.33
CA MET A 1 -5.56 -0.28 -26.05
C MET A 1 -5.63 0.90 -25.09
N SER A 2 -5.02 2.04 -25.40
CA SER A 2 -5.03 3.20 -24.51
C SER A 2 -6.44 3.79 -24.47
N SER A 3 -7.05 3.82 -23.29
CA SER A 3 -8.29 4.56 -23.05
C SER A 3 -8.07 6.05 -23.38
N PRO A 4 -9.07 6.74 -23.93
CA PRO A 4 -8.96 8.17 -24.18
C PRO A 4 -8.84 8.88 -22.83
N GLU A 5 -7.74 9.61 -22.61
CA GLU A 5 -7.60 10.50 -21.45
C GLU A 5 -8.77 11.50 -21.48
N SER A 6 -9.71 11.38 -20.54
CA SER A 6 -10.73 12.41 -20.34
C SER A 6 -10.03 13.70 -19.97
N THR A 7 -10.27 14.76 -20.73
CA THR A 7 -9.69 16.08 -20.48
C THR A 7 -10.36 16.85 -19.34
N GLU A 8 -11.45 16.31 -18.79
CA GLU A 8 -12.11 16.85 -17.60
C GLU A 8 -11.44 16.30 -16.34
N ASN A 9 -10.98 17.21 -15.47
CA ASN A 9 -10.45 16.81 -14.17
C ASN A 9 -11.61 16.24 -13.33
N PRO A 10 -11.49 15.00 -12.79
CA PRO A 10 -12.49 14.46 -11.89
C PRO A 10 -12.67 15.37 -10.67
N GLY A 11 -13.91 15.47 -10.18
CA GLY A 11 -14.20 16.21 -8.95
C GLY A 11 -13.48 15.59 -7.75
N PHE A 12 -13.17 16.40 -6.73
CA PHE A 12 -12.38 15.98 -5.57
C PHE A 12 -12.96 14.75 -4.85
N ASP A 13 -14.28 14.59 -4.82
CA ASP A 13 -14.96 13.48 -4.14
C ASP A 13 -15.43 12.36 -5.09
N THR A 14 -14.90 12.34 -6.31
CA THR A 14 -15.26 11.32 -7.32
C THR A 14 -14.56 10.01 -7.03
N VAL A 15 -15.29 8.90 -7.08
CA VAL A 15 -14.70 7.56 -7.14
C VAL A 15 -14.08 7.36 -8.51
N LEU A 16 -12.79 7.02 -8.54
CA LEU A 16 -12.05 6.80 -9.77
C LEU A 16 -12.23 5.36 -10.26
N ASP A 17 -11.88 5.12 -11.52
CA ASP A 17 -11.85 3.76 -12.06
C ASP A 17 -10.87 2.88 -11.25
N PHE A 18 -11.27 1.64 -10.98
CA PHE A 18 -10.50 0.72 -10.15
C PHE A 18 -9.18 0.32 -10.80
N HIS A 19 -9.12 0.22 -12.14
CA HIS A 19 -7.93 -0.19 -12.90
C HIS A 19 -7.28 -1.49 -12.39
N ILE A 20 -8.07 -2.42 -11.86
CA ILE A 20 -7.55 -3.69 -11.33
C ILE A 20 -7.60 -4.82 -12.36
N PHE A 21 -8.49 -4.78 -13.37
CA PHE A 21 -8.63 -5.84 -14.37
C PHE A 21 -7.70 -5.63 -15.56
N GLU A 22 -6.98 -6.67 -15.96
CA GLU A 22 -6.01 -6.62 -17.05
C GLU A 22 -6.32 -7.69 -18.13
N PRO A 23 -5.93 -7.49 -19.40
CA PRO A 23 -6.31 -8.41 -20.50
C PRO A 23 -5.76 -9.83 -20.39
N HIS A 24 -4.84 -10.05 -19.45
CA HIS A 24 -4.12 -11.30 -19.26
C HIS A 24 -4.33 -11.86 -17.86
N ASP A 25 -5.38 -11.39 -17.16
CA ASP A 25 -5.82 -11.94 -15.89
C ASP A 25 -6.17 -13.41 -16.06
N ASP A 26 -5.55 -14.26 -15.24
CA ASP A 26 -5.91 -15.67 -15.16
C ASP A 26 -7.05 -15.92 -14.15
N GLU A 27 -7.39 -17.19 -13.92
CA GLU A 27 -8.46 -17.56 -12.98
C GLU A 27 -8.18 -17.10 -11.55
N GLU A 28 -6.91 -17.05 -11.15
CA GLU A 28 -6.47 -16.64 -9.82
C GLU A 28 -6.57 -15.13 -9.64
N ASP A 29 -6.09 -14.36 -10.63
CA ASP A 29 -6.26 -12.92 -10.69
C ASP A 29 -7.75 -12.54 -10.58
N LEU A 30 -8.58 -13.16 -11.41
CA LEU A 30 -10.02 -12.89 -11.44
C LEU A 30 -10.69 -13.27 -10.13
N PHE A 31 -10.26 -14.35 -9.46
CA PHE A 31 -10.78 -14.70 -8.15
C PHE A 31 -10.55 -13.56 -7.15
N TYR A 32 -9.31 -13.07 -7.01
CA TYR A 32 -9.01 -11.99 -6.06
C TYR A 32 -9.69 -10.67 -6.41
N LYS A 33 -9.61 -10.26 -7.68
CA LYS A 33 -10.15 -8.98 -8.15
C LYS A 33 -11.66 -8.93 -8.00
N ASN A 34 -12.38 -9.99 -8.37
CA ASN A 34 -13.84 -10.04 -8.22
C ASN A 34 -14.27 -9.99 -6.75
N LYS A 35 -13.54 -10.66 -5.85
CA LYS A 35 -13.82 -10.61 -4.41
C LYS A 35 -13.63 -9.20 -3.85
N LEU A 36 -12.57 -8.50 -4.27
CA LEU A 36 -12.31 -7.12 -3.87
C LEU A 36 -13.36 -6.15 -4.42
N VAL A 37 -13.83 -6.33 -5.65
CA VAL A 37 -14.92 -5.51 -6.22
C VAL A 37 -16.21 -5.71 -5.42
N ALA A 38 -16.63 -6.96 -5.24
CA ALA A 38 -17.82 -7.29 -4.46
C ALA A 38 -17.74 -6.74 -3.02
N LEU A 39 -16.53 -6.76 -2.42
CA LEU A 39 -16.28 -6.16 -1.10
C LEU A 39 -16.53 -4.65 -1.11
N VAL A 40 -15.90 -3.91 -2.02
CA VAL A 40 -15.97 -2.43 -2.00
C VAL A 40 -17.32 -1.91 -2.44
N GLU A 41 -18.04 -2.65 -3.29
CA GLU A 41 -19.43 -2.38 -3.67
C GLU A 41 -20.41 -2.74 -2.54
N GLY A 42 -19.99 -3.61 -1.61
CA GLY A 42 -20.75 -3.99 -0.41
C GLY A 42 -21.71 -5.15 -0.65
N GLU A 43 -21.48 -5.93 -1.70
CA GLU A 43 -22.20 -7.15 -2.00
C GLU A 43 -21.84 -8.28 -1.04
N VAL A 44 -20.60 -8.27 -0.54
CA VAL A 44 -20.07 -9.22 0.44
C VAL A 44 -19.47 -8.50 1.64
N THR A 45 -19.51 -9.14 2.81
CA THR A 45 -18.99 -8.54 4.03
C THR A 45 -17.47 -8.66 4.13
N PRO A 46 -16.78 -7.71 4.81
CA PRO A 46 -15.35 -7.82 5.08
C PRO A 46 -14.91 -9.16 5.69
N GLN A 47 -15.65 -9.64 6.69
CA GLN A 47 -15.38 -10.92 7.36
C GLN A 47 -15.48 -12.11 6.41
N GLN A 48 -16.50 -12.11 5.54
CA GLN A 48 -16.70 -13.20 4.58
C GLN A 48 -15.55 -13.27 3.58
N VAL A 49 -15.14 -12.13 3.01
CA VAL A 49 -14.02 -12.10 2.07
C VAL A 49 -12.71 -12.50 2.77
N ALA A 50 -12.48 -12.06 4.01
CA ALA A 50 -11.31 -12.45 4.79
C ALA A 50 -11.21 -13.98 4.91
N ILE A 51 -12.31 -14.64 5.31
CA ILE A 51 -12.37 -16.11 5.44
C ILE A 51 -12.16 -16.80 4.09
N GLU A 52 -12.80 -16.31 3.03
CA GLU A 52 -12.71 -16.94 1.70
C GLU A 52 -11.30 -16.85 1.11
N ILE A 53 -10.64 -15.69 1.24
CA ILE A 53 -9.25 -15.48 0.80
C ILE A 53 -8.29 -16.37 1.60
N ASP A 54 -8.43 -16.37 2.92
CA ASP A 54 -7.62 -17.20 3.82
C ASP A 54 -7.75 -18.70 3.51
N THR A 55 -9.00 -19.16 3.32
CA THR A 55 -9.30 -20.55 2.98
C THR A 55 -8.70 -20.93 1.64
N PHE A 56 -8.80 -20.05 0.62
CA PHE A 56 -8.25 -20.30 -0.71
C PHE A 56 -6.73 -20.46 -0.64
N ILE A 57 -6.02 -19.51 -0.03
CA ILE A 57 -4.56 -19.52 0.08
C ILE A 57 -4.08 -20.76 0.85
N THR A 58 -4.76 -21.09 1.96
CA THR A 58 -4.44 -22.26 2.78
C THR A 58 -4.63 -23.56 2.00
N HIS A 59 -5.80 -23.73 1.38
CA HIS A 59 -6.11 -24.95 0.64
C HIS A 59 -5.19 -25.15 -0.55
N ASP A 60 -4.93 -24.10 -1.34
CA ASP A 60 -4.07 -24.23 -2.51
C ASP A 60 -2.62 -24.50 -2.12
N SER A 61 -2.11 -23.79 -1.11
CA SER A 61 -0.74 -24.02 -0.60
C SER A 61 -0.56 -25.42 -0.02
N GLU A 62 -1.55 -25.95 0.72
CA GLU A 62 -1.53 -27.33 1.20
C GLU A 62 -1.56 -28.35 0.05
N ARG A 63 -2.37 -28.10 -0.97
CA ARG A 63 -2.48 -28.95 -2.15
C ARG A 63 -1.13 -29.00 -2.89
N LEU A 64 -0.54 -27.84 -3.15
CA LEU A 64 0.78 -27.71 -3.80
C LEU A 64 1.89 -28.35 -2.95
N TYR A 65 1.89 -28.13 -1.63
CA TYR A 65 2.83 -28.78 -0.72
C TYR A 65 2.77 -30.30 -0.81
N LYS A 66 1.57 -30.89 -0.70
CA LYS A 66 1.38 -32.35 -0.79
C LYS A 66 1.86 -32.91 -2.13
N LEU A 67 1.52 -32.22 -3.23
CA LEU A 67 1.90 -32.65 -4.57
C LEU A 67 3.40 -32.55 -4.83
N HIS A 68 4.00 -31.40 -4.50
CA HIS A 68 5.43 -31.13 -4.66
C HIS A 68 6.27 -32.07 -3.78
N ARG A 69 5.86 -32.31 -2.54
CA ARG A 69 6.51 -33.28 -1.64
C ARG A 69 6.43 -34.71 -2.17
N ALA A 70 5.28 -35.13 -2.68
CA ALA A 70 5.12 -36.45 -3.29
C ALA A 70 6.04 -36.61 -4.51
N TYR A 71 6.18 -35.58 -5.35
CA TYR A 71 7.05 -35.63 -6.52
C TYR A 71 8.53 -35.82 -6.19
N HIS A 72 9.06 -35.09 -5.20
CA HIS A 72 10.49 -35.14 -4.89
C HIS A 72 10.91 -36.30 -3.97
N PHE A 73 10.02 -36.78 -3.10
CA PHE A 73 10.42 -37.71 -2.01
C PHE A 73 9.58 -38.98 -1.93
N HIS A 74 8.31 -38.95 -2.37
CA HIS A 74 7.34 -40.04 -2.16
C HIS A 74 6.53 -40.29 -3.45
N THR A 75 7.21 -40.63 -4.55
CA THR A 75 6.60 -40.69 -5.90
C THR A 75 5.49 -41.73 -6.04
N ASP A 76 5.50 -42.74 -5.17
CA ASP A 76 4.44 -43.73 -5.02
C ASP A 76 3.10 -43.11 -4.55
N THR A 77 3.17 -41.99 -3.82
CA THR A 77 2.00 -41.27 -3.31
C THR A 77 1.42 -40.23 -4.28
N LEU A 78 2.05 -40.01 -5.44
CA LEU A 78 1.53 -39.10 -6.47
C LEU A 78 0.17 -39.58 -7.00
N PRO A 79 -0.73 -38.67 -7.42
CA PRO A 79 -1.92 -39.04 -8.18
C PRO A 79 -1.58 -39.87 -9.42
N ASP A 80 -2.37 -40.91 -9.69
CA ASP A 80 -2.15 -41.84 -10.81
C ASP A 80 -1.99 -41.15 -12.17
N GLU A 81 -2.76 -40.09 -12.40
CA GLU A 81 -2.74 -39.29 -13.63
C GLU A 81 -1.37 -38.63 -13.86
N ILE A 82 -0.71 -38.18 -12.79
CA ILE A 82 0.61 -37.56 -12.83
C ILE A 82 1.68 -38.65 -12.91
N ARG A 83 1.55 -39.71 -12.09
CA ARG A 83 2.53 -40.82 -12.03
C ARG A 83 2.71 -41.49 -13.40
N ARG A 84 1.64 -41.65 -14.18
CA ARG A 84 1.67 -42.23 -15.54
C ARG A 84 2.39 -41.37 -16.58
N ARG A 85 2.63 -40.10 -16.29
CA ARG A 85 3.35 -39.16 -17.16
C ARG A 85 4.85 -39.11 -16.85
N LEU A 86 5.32 -39.92 -15.90
CA LEU A 86 6.73 -40.05 -15.53
C LEU A 86 7.39 -41.26 -16.23
N PRO A 87 8.70 -41.16 -16.57
CA PRO A 87 9.56 -39.97 -16.44
C PRO A 87 9.20 -38.89 -17.47
N LEU A 88 9.52 -37.63 -17.15
CA LEU A 88 9.32 -36.52 -18.07
C LEU A 88 10.27 -36.62 -19.27
N PRO A 89 9.82 -36.25 -20.49
CA PRO A 89 10.69 -36.12 -21.65
C PRO A 89 11.81 -35.09 -21.45
N ASP A 90 12.92 -35.26 -22.17
CA ASP A 90 14.03 -34.30 -22.16
C ASP A 90 13.56 -32.88 -22.49
N GLY A 91 13.99 -31.91 -21.68
CA GLY A 91 13.62 -30.50 -21.83
C GLY A 91 12.25 -30.12 -21.25
N LYS A 92 11.51 -31.07 -20.66
CA LYS A 92 10.32 -30.77 -19.86
C LYS A 92 10.65 -30.77 -18.37
N ASP A 93 9.96 -29.92 -17.62
CA ASP A 93 10.09 -29.83 -16.17
C ASP A 93 8.78 -30.20 -15.46
N GLU A 94 8.82 -30.21 -14.13
CA GLU A 94 7.69 -30.56 -13.28
C GLU A 94 6.48 -29.63 -13.42
N ARG A 95 6.65 -28.41 -13.96
CA ARG A 95 5.56 -27.44 -14.20
C ARG A 95 4.63 -27.92 -15.31
N GLU A 96 5.13 -28.71 -16.26
CA GLU A 96 4.32 -29.37 -17.30
C GLU A 96 3.33 -30.39 -16.72
N LEU A 97 3.56 -30.83 -15.48
CA LEU A 97 2.68 -31.71 -14.71
C LEU A 97 1.76 -30.94 -13.76
N GLY A 98 1.83 -29.60 -13.76
CA GLY A 98 1.13 -28.75 -12.81
C GLY A 98 1.71 -28.85 -11.39
N ILE A 99 2.97 -29.27 -11.26
CA ILE A 99 3.66 -29.37 -9.97
C ILE A 99 4.39 -28.06 -9.75
N TYR A 100 3.85 -27.28 -8.82
CA TYR A 100 4.43 -25.99 -8.41
C TYR A 100 4.80 -26.06 -6.93
N CYS A 101 5.81 -25.27 -6.56
CA CYS A 101 6.16 -25.09 -5.16
C CYS A 101 5.01 -24.40 -4.41
N PRO A 102 4.75 -24.75 -3.13
CA PRO A 102 3.80 -23.99 -2.32
C PRO A 102 4.34 -22.56 -2.12
N ASN A 103 3.53 -21.56 -2.46
CA ASN A 103 3.92 -20.15 -2.42
C ASN A 103 2.83 -19.25 -1.80
N PRO A 104 2.47 -19.44 -0.52
CA PRO A 104 1.49 -18.56 0.16
C PRO A 104 1.92 -17.10 0.16
N GLY A 105 3.24 -16.83 0.16
CA GLY A 105 3.77 -15.46 0.10
C GLY A 105 3.40 -14.75 -1.21
N GLY A 106 3.52 -15.43 -2.35
CA GLY A 106 3.13 -14.89 -3.65
C GLY A 106 1.64 -14.59 -3.76
N HIS A 107 0.78 -15.47 -3.24
CA HIS A 107 -0.67 -15.20 -3.16
C HIS A 107 -0.97 -13.93 -2.37
N ILE A 108 -0.34 -13.78 -1.20
CA ILE A 108 -0.57 -12.63 -0.32
C ILE A 108 -0.05 -11.35 -0.98
N GLU A 109 1.14 -11.38 -1.58
CA GLU A 109 1.70 -10.24 -2.32
C GLU A 109 0.79 -9.80 -3.46
N MET A 110 0.35 -10.73 -4.31
CA MET A 110 -0.54 -10.46 -5.43
C MET A 110 -1.89 -9.90 -4.99
N PHE A 111 -2.50 -10.52 -3.97
CA PHE A 111 -3.75 -10.04 -3.42
C PHE A 111 -3.63 -8.63 -2.84
N MET A 112 -2.58 -8.36 -2.06
CA MET A 112 -2.36 -7.06 -1.42
C MET A 112 -2.05 -5.95 -2.41
N HIS A 113 -1.39 -6.28 -3.52
CA HIS A 113 -1.20 -5.36 -4.65
C HIS A 113 -2.53 -4.78 -5.13
N TRP A 114 -3.55 -5.63 -5.30
CA TRP A 114 -4.88 -5.20 -5.70
C TRP A 114 -5.61 -4.40 -4.61
N VAL A 115 -5.40 -4.73 -3.33
CA VAL A 115 -5.91 -3.90 -2.20
C VAL A 115 -5.35 -2.49 -2.27
N PHE A 116 -4.03 -2.34 -2.47
CA PHE A 116 -3.37 -1.04 -2.57
C PHE A 116 -3.82 -0.26 -3.81
N ARG A 117 -3.92 -0.92 -4.97
CA ARG A 117 -4.43 -0.29 -6.20
C ARG A 117 -5.84 0.23 -6.01
N LEU A 118 -6.73 -0.59 -5.45
CA LEU A 118 -8.12 -0.24 -5.20
C LEU A 118 -8.26 0.87 -4.14
N SER A 119 -7.35 0.94 -3.18
CA SER A 119 -7.29 2.04 -2.20
C SER A 119 -7.07 3.41 -2.85
N SER A 120 -6.44 3.47 -4.03
CA SER A 120 -6.27 4.72 -4.79
C SER A 120 -7.55 5.23 -5.46
N ALA A 121 -8.58 4.37 -5.60
CA ALA A 121 -9.79 4.73 -6.32
C ALA A 121 -10.78 5.52 -5.47
N PHE A 122 -10.74 5.36 -4.14
CA PHE A 122 -11.76 5.90 -3.24
C PHE A 122 -11.31 7.17 -2.53
N PRO A 123 -12.12 8.25 -2.55
CA PRO A 123 -11.78 9.47 -1.83
C PRO A 123 -11.73 9.27 -0.31
N PRO A 124 -10.97 10.10 0.42
CA PRO A 124 -10.89 10.06 1.88
C PRO A 124 -12.29 10.07 2.52
N GLY A 125 -12.57 9.09 3.39
CA GLY A 125 -13.87 8.98 4.07
C GLY A 125 -14.98 8.31 3.26
N HIS A 126 -14.69 7.80 2.06
CA HIS A 126 -15.64 7.02 1.29
C HIS A 126 -15.81 5.61 1.86
N VAL A 127 -17.04 5.08 1.81
CA VAL A 127 -17.41 3.76 2.35
C VAL A 127 -16.62 2.60 1.75
N GLY A 128 -16.23 2.70 0.47
CA GLY A 128 -15.37 1.69 -0.18
C GLY A 128 -14.02 1.55 0.50
N GLN A 129 -13.40 2.66 0.92
CA GLN A 129 -12.16 2.64 1.69
C GLN A 129 -12.39 2.10 3.11
N ASP A 130 -13.53 2.42 3.74
CA ASP A 130 -13.89 1.86 5.06
C ASP A 130 -14.03 0.33 5.02
N ARG A 131 -14.63 -0.21 3.95
CA ARG A 131 -14.77 -1.65 3.73
C ARG A 131 -13.42 -2.33 3.52
N LEU A 132 -12.48 -1.70 2.81
CA LEU A 132 -11.12 -2.21 2.66
C LEU A 132 -10.38 -2.26 4.00
N ILE A 133 -10.49 -1.21 4.82
CA ILE A 133 -9.87 -1.18 6.15
C ILE A 133 -10.49 -2.25 7.05
N ALA A 134 -11.83 -2.33 7.11
CA ALA A 134 -12.52 -3.35 7.90
C ALA A 134 -12.18 -4.78 7.45
N PHE A 135 -11.89 -4.98 6.16
CA PHE A 135 -11.44 -6.26 5.64
C PHE A 135 -10.04 -6.62 6.12
N LEU A 136 -9.10 -5.67 6.15
CA LEU A 136 -7.76 -5.89 6.70
C LEU A 136 -7.81 -6.17 8.21
N GLU A 137 -8.71 -5.48 8.95
CA GLU A 137 -8.99 -5.80 10.35
C GLU A 137 -9.56 -7.22 10.51
N ALA A 138 -10.49 -7.62 9.65
CA ALA A 138 -11.04 -8.97 9.66
C ALA A 138 -9.97 -10.04 9.39
N LEU A 139 -9.03 -9.79 8.46
CA LEU A 139 -7.87 -10.67 8.24
C LEU A 139 -6.98 -10.78 9.50
N ARG A 140 -6.68 -9.65 10.15
CA ARG A 140 -5.90 -9.61 11.41
C ARG A 140 -6.55 -10.46 12.50
N ASP A 141 -7.88 -10.42 12.58
CA ASP A 141 -8.66 -11.03 13.64
C ASP A 141 -8.97 -12.53 13.37
N LEU A 142 -8.56 -13.07 12.21
CA LEU A 142 -8.65 -14.50 11.94
C LEU A 142 -7.73 -15.31 12.87
N PRO A 143 -8.06 -16.59 13.15
CA PRO A 143 -7.19 -17.47 13.91
C PRO A 143 -5.80 -17.58 13.27
N ARG A 144 -4.77 -17.25 14.06
CA ARG A 144 -3.38 -17.41 13.62
C ARG A 144 -3.09 -18.87 13.30
N HIS A 145 -2.52 -19.08 12.12
CA HIS A 145 -2.06 -20.39 11.69
C HIS A 145 -0.86 -20.22 10.76
N LYS A 146 -0.27 -21.36 10.38
CA LYS A 146 0.95 -21.41 9.59
C LYS A 146 0.74 -22.27 8.35
N ILE A 147 1.21 -21.80 7.21
CA ILE A 147 1.08 -22.47 5.91
C ILE A 147 2.48 -22.88 5.43
N PHE A 148 2.62 -24.07 4.84
CA PHE A 148 3.90 -24.51 4.27
C PHE A 148 4.32 -23.65 3.08
N THR A 149 5.62 -23.35 3.02
CA THR A 149 6.26 -22.64 1.91
C THR A 149 7.66 -23.21 1.68
N MET A 150 8.30 -22.85 0.57
CA MET A 150 9.67 -23.24 0.29
C MET A 150 10.67 -22.53 1.22
N ALA A 151 11.60 -23.29 1.77
CA ALA A 151 12.78 -22.71 2.42
C ALA A 151 13.77 -22.23 1.34
N SER A 152 14.43 -21.10 1.59
CA SER A 152 15.52 -20.65 0.71
C SER A 152 16.67 -21.66 0.80
N PRO A 153 17.11 -22.27 -0.32
CA PRO A 153 18.11 -23.33 -0.27
C PRO A 153 19.47 -22.75 0.12
N SER A 154 19.99 -23.18 1.28
CA SER A 154 21.36 -22.82 1.71
C SER A 154 22.43 -23.79 1.20
N ASP A 155 22.03 -24.94 0.64
CA ASP A 155 22.95 -26.01 0.21
C ASP A 155 22.41 -26.75 -1.03
N ASN A 156 23.31 -27.20 -1.91
CA ASN A 156 23.00 -27.96 -3.13
C ASN A 156 22.47 -29.39 -2.88
N LYS A 157 22.25 -29.80 -1.63
CA LYS A 157 21.64 -31.10 -1.30
C LYS A 157 20.22 -30.88 -0.81
N VAL A 158 19.25 -31.19 -1.69
CA VAL A 158 17.83 -31.22 -1.37
C VAL A 158 17.58 -32.36 -0.38
N VAL A 159 17.46 -32.02 0.90
CA VAL A 159 16.99 -32.91 1.95
C VAL A 159 15.59 -32.46 2.31
N GLU A 160 14.64 -33.40 2.40
CA GLU A 160 13.22 -33.12 2.62
C GLU A 160 12.96 -32.14 3.78
N GLU A 161 13.62 -32.37 4.93
CA GLU A 161 13.51 -31.54 6.14
C GLU A 161 13.97 -30.08 5.94
N LYS A 162 14.84 -29.82 4.96
CA LYS A 162 15.38 -28.49 4.67
C LYS A 162 14.67 -27.80 3.49
N MET A 163 13.77 -28.50 2.80
CA MET A 163 13.12 -27.96 1.59
C MET A 163 11.92 -27.06 1.93
N TYR A 164 11.26 -27.31 3.07
CA TYR A 164 10.05 -26.62 3.46
C TYR A 164 10.22 -25.90 4.79
N THR A 165 9.56 -24.75 4.89
CA THR A 165 9.36 -24.01 6.13
C THR A 165 7.89 -23.62 6.23
N THR A 166 7.52 -22.82 7.23
CA THR A 166 6.15 -22.32 7.39
C THR A 166 6.12 -20.81 7.43
N LEU A 167 5.14 -20.21 6.76
CA LEU A 167 4.79 -18.80 6.85
C LEU A 167 3.62 -18.64 7.84
N GLU A 168 3.77 -17.77 8.84
CA GLU A 168 2.63 -17.34 9.68
C GLU A 168 1.79 -16.35 8.90
N VAL A 169 0.48 -16.59 8.82
CA VAL A 169 -0.44 -15.77 8.01
C VAL A 169 -1.26 -14.84 8.89
N TRP A 170 -1.43 -13.64 8.33
CA TRP A 170 -1.93 -12.38 8.89
C TRP A 170 -1.24 -11.87 10.16
N PRO A 171 0.12 -11.87 10.27
CA PRO A 171 0.80 -11.32 11.44
C PRO A 171 0.46 -9.83 11.67
N MET A 172 0.22 -9.08 10.58
CA MET A 172 -0.06 -7.63 10.54
C MET A 172 0.97 -6.78 11.30
N GLY A 173 0.81 -5.46 11.23
CA GLY A 173 1.71 -4.47 11.84
C GLY A 173 3.06 -4.30 11.13
N GLY A 174 4.02 -3.73 11.85
CA GLY A 174 5.33 -3.33 11.30
C GLY A 174 6.29 -4.46 10.92
N HIS A 175 5.95 -5.73 11.16
CA HIS A 175 6.87 -6.86 10.98
C HIS A 175 6.81 -7.49 9.58
N TRP A 176 5.89 -7.02 8.73
CA TRP A 176 5.69 -7.60 7.40
C TRP A 176 6.27 -6.73 6.28
N LEU A 177 7.60 -6.71 6.20
CA LEU A 177 8.35 -5.92 5.22
C LEU A 177 7.87 -6.13 3.77
N LEU A 178 7.47 -7.35 3.41
CA LEU A 178 6.95 -7.68 2.08
C LEU A 178 5.75 -6.79 1.71
N LEU A 179 4.76 -6.62 2.60
CA LEU A 179 3.58 -5.81 2.31
C LEU A 179 3.91 -4.32 2.16
N GLN A 180 4.92 -3.84 2.89
CA GLN A 180 5.41 -2.47 2.72
C GLN A 180 6.03 -2.27 1.34
N MET A 181 6.73 -3.27 0.81
CA MET A 181 7.28 -3.23 -0.55
C MET A 181 6.18 -3.24 -1.60
N VAL A 182 5.11 -4.03 -1.41
CA VAL A 182 3.95 -4.03 -2.33
C VAL A 182 3.29 -2.64 -2.36
N ALA A 183 3.08 -2.02 -1.20
CA ALA A 183 2.57 -0.66 -1.11
C ALA A 183 3.48 0.33 -1.85
N HIS A 184 4.80 0.17 -1.71
CA HIS A 184 5.77 1.02 -2.41
C HIS A 184 5.69 0.87 -3.93
N TYR A 185 5.58 -0.36 -4.45
CA TYR A 185 5.44 -0.59 -5.89
C TYR A 185 4.22 0.12 -6.47
N GLU A 186 3.08 0.07 -5.77
CA GLU A 186 1.88 0.78 -6.19
C GLU A 186 2.02 2.30 -6.07
N GLU A 187 2.67 2.81 -5.02
CA GLU A 187 2.93 4.24 -4.87
C GLU A 187 3.75 4.81 -6.05
N GLN A 188 4.78 4.08 -6.49
CA GLN A 188 5.64 4.48 -7.60
C GLN A 188 4.88 4.72 -8.91
N ALA A 189 3.75 4.03 -9.13
CA ALA A 189 2.90 4.25 -10.30
C ALA A 189 2.36 5.68 -10.38
N TYR A 190 2.22 6.37 -9.24
CA TYR A 190 1.73 7.74 -9.14
C TYR A 190 2.89 8.76 -9.05
N LEU A 191 3.94 8.45 -8.27
CA LEU A 191 5.06 9.37 -7.99
C LEU A 191 5.78 9.86 -9.24
N TYR A 192 6.14 8.96 -10.16
CA TYR A 192 6.89 9.33 -11.36
C TYR A 192 6.12 10.26 -12.30
N ARG A 193 4.78 10.26 -12.23
CA ARG A 193 3.94 11.09 -13.10
C ARG A 193 3.66 12.46 -12.49
N LEU A 194 3.66 12.58 -11.17
CA LEU A 194 3.65 13.88 -10.47
C LEU A 194 4.88 14.71 -10.79
N TYR A 195 6.02 14.06 -11.04
CA TYR A 195 7.28 14.72 -11.40
C TYR A 195 7.16 15.65 -12.61
N ALA A 196 6.29 15.32 -13.57
CA ALA A 196 6.13 16.15 -14.76
C ALA A 196 5.39 17.46 -14.48
N ALA A 197 4.51 17.51 -13.45
CA ALA A 197 3.73 18.67 -12.98
C ALA A 197 3.16 19.59 -14.08
N LYS A 198 2.85 19.02 -15.26
CA LYS A 198 2.47 19.81 -16.45
C LYS A 198 1.09 20.44 -16.31
N ARG A 199 0.17 19.74 -15.65
CA ARG A 199 -1.21 20.16 -15.43
C ARG A 199 -1.36 20.74 -14.02
N LEU A 200 -2.33 21.65 -13.86
CA LEU A 200 -2.66 22.22 -12.56
C LEU A 200 -3.41 21.16 -11.72
N PRO A 201 -2.95 20.83 -10.49
CA PRO A 201 -3.67 19.94 -9.59
C PRO A 201 -5.03 20.51 -9.16
N PRO A 202 -6.02 19.65 -8.84
CA PRO A 202 -5.92 18.20 -8.84
C PRO A 202 -6.16 17.58 -10.23
N THR A 203 -5.22 16.76 -10.67
CA THR A 203 -5.38 15.78 -11.75
C THR A 203 -5.84 14.44 -11.19
N GLU A 204 -6.25 13.50 -12.04
CA GLU A 204 -6.56 12.13 -11.58
C GLU A 204 -5.40 11.50 -10.78
N ILE A 205 -4.15 11.77 -11.15
CA ILE A 205 -2.97 11.23 -10.48
C ILE A 205 -2.81 11.84 -9.08
N ASP A 206 -3.05 13.15 -8.93
CA ASP A 206 -3.07 13.80 -7.63
C ASP A 206 -4.16 13.20 -6.72
N LEU A 207 -5.34 12.93 -7.29
CA LEU A 207 -6.43 12.30 -6.56
C LEU A 207 -6.10 10.85 -6.18
N ARG A 208 -5.49 10.06 -7.06
CA ARG A 208 -5.07 8.68 -6.75
C ARG A 208 -4.04 8.65 -5.63
N LEU A 209 -3.01 9.50 -5.70
CA LEU A 209 -2.03 9.58 -4.63
C LEU A 209 -2.69 10.02 -3.32
N ARG A 210 -3.56 11.03 -3.34
CA ARG A 210 -4.31 11.45 -2.15
C ARG A 210 -5.13 10.32 -1.53
N ASN A 211 -5.89 9.61 -2.35
CA ASN A 211 -6.74 8.49 -1.92
C ASN A 211 -5.89 7.37 -1.31
N PHE A 212 -4.80 7.02 -1.99
CA PHE A 212 -3.82 6.05 -1.53
C PHE A 212 -3.21 6.46 -0.18
N GLN A 213 -2.72 7.70 -0.06
CA GLN A 213 -2.14 8.25 1.17
C GLN A 213 -3.15 8.25 2.33
N SER A 214 -4.42 8.57 2.06
CA SER A 214 -5.50 8.46 3.05
C SER A 214 -5.71 7.02 3.54
N ALA A 215 -5.63 6.03 2.65
CA ALA A 215 -5.80 4.63 3.02
C ALA A 215 -4.61 4.11 3.83
N ILE A 216 -3.38 4.28 3.34
CA ILE A 216 -2.17 3.77 4.00
C ILE A 216 -1.91 4.45 5.35
N ALA A 217 -2.33 5.72 5.51
CA ALA A 217 -2.23 6.41 6.79
C ALA A 217 -3.15 5.77 7.84
N ARG A 218 -4.35 5.33 7.44
CA ARG A 218 -5.25 4.55 8.31
C ARG A 218 -4.70 3.17 8.60
N MET A 219 -4.17 2.47 7.59
CA MET A 219 -3.53 1.15 7.77
C MET A 219 -2.38 1.22 8.78
N SER A 220 -1.57 2.29 8.70
CA SER A 220 -0.45 2.51 9.63
C SER A 220 -0.93 2.85 11.04
N ALA A 221 -1.90 3.75 11.18
CA ALA A 221 -2.42 4.16 12.48
C ALA A 221 -3.16 3.02 13.23
N LEU A 222 -3.73 2.07 12.48
CA LEU A 222 -4.41 0.88 13.03
C LEU A 222 -3.48 -0.32 13.23
N ASP A 223 -2.17 -0.15 13.02
CA ASP A 223 -1.16 -1.21 13.10
C ASP A 223 -1.51 -2.43 12.22
N LEU A 224 -2.10 -2.16 11.05
CA LEU A 224 -2.40 -3.20 10.05
C LEU A 224 -1.17 -3.42 9.17
N ILE A 225 -0.63 -2.35 8.61
CA ILE A 225 0.58 -2.34 7.77
C ILE A 225 1.30 -1.02 8.01
N ASP A 226 2.54 -1.06 8.46
CA ASP A 226 3.34 0.17 8.67
C ASP A 226 3.84 0.73 7.34
N CYS A 227 3.09 1.68 6.80
CA CYS A 227 3.42 2.41 5.58
C CYS A 227 3.99 3.80 5.89
N GLY A 228 4.49 4.04 7.12
CA GLY A 228 4.87 5.39 7.53
C GLY A 228 5.96 6.01 6.67
N TRP A 229 6.94 5.21 6.23
CA TRP A 229 8.02 5.66 5.35
C TRP A 229 7.55 6.00 3.91
N LEU A 230 6.33 5.62 3.53
CA LEU A 230 5.67 6.00 2.27
C LEU A 230 4.84 7.28 2.41
N SER A 231 4.92 7.99 3.53
CA SER A 231 4.11 9.18 3.75
C SER A 231 4.54 10.31 2.82
N SER A 232 3.56 10.87 2.09
CA SER A 232 3.76 12.05 1.23
C SER A 232 4.18 13.32 1.99
N LEU A 233 4.20 13.30 3.32
CA LEU A 233 4.81 14.36 4.11
C LEU A 233 6.34 14.45 3.90
N GLU A 234 7.03 13.40 3.44
CA GLU A 234 8.46 13.51 3.10
C GLU A 234 8.66 14.43 1.89
N GLY A 235 7.81 14.31 0.87
CA GLY A 235 7.95 15.05 -0.38
C GLY A 235 7.75 16.56 -0.24
N ILE A 236 7.04 17.04 0.79
CA ILE A 236 6.86 18.48 1.01
C ILE A 236 8.08 19.13 1.70
N LEU A 237 9.08 18.36 2.13
CA LEU A 237 10.25 18.90 2.82
C LEU A 237 11.28 19.44 1.81
N PRO A 238 11.84 20.65 2.02
CA PRO A 238 12.91 21.19 1.16
C PRO A 238 14.19 20.34 1.11
N SER A 239 14.39 19.46 2.08
CA SER A 239 15.51 18.50 2.11
C SER A 239 15.29 17.28 1.21
N HIS A 240 14.08 17.10 0.68
CA HIS A 240 13.76 15.99 -0.20
C HIS A 240 14.52 16.12 -1.54
N PRO A 241 15.14 15.04 -2.08
CA PRO A 241 15.99 15.14 -3.28
C PRO A 241 15.27 15.60 -4.54
N TRP A 242 13.94 15.49 -4.59
CA TRP A 242 13.12 15.95 -5.70
C TRP A 242 12.35 17.23 -5.40
N TYR A 243 12.62 17.88 -4.25
CA TYR A 243 11.99 19.16 -3.95
C TYR A 243 12.47 20.22 -4.98
N PRO A 244 11.55 20.89 -5.68
CA PRO A 244 11.92 21.84 -6.72
C PRO A 244 12.52 23.11 -6.11
N ASP A 245 13.48 23.73 -6.82
CA ASP A 245 13.89 25.09 -6.46
C ASP A 245 12.81 26.07 -6.90
N LEU A 246 12.02 26.53 -5.94
CA LEU A 246 10.92 27.46 -6.16
C LEU A 246 11.38 28.87 -6.56
N ASN A 247 12.69 29.16 -6.46
CA ASN A 247 13.29 30.45 -6.83
C ASN A 247 14.04 30.39 -8.18
N ASP A 248 14.33 29.20 -8.69
CA ASP A 248 14.98 28.97 -9.99
C ASP A 248 14.23 27.92 -10.82
N PRO A 249 13.01 28.24 -11.30
CA PRO A 249 12.21 27.31 -12.08
C PRO A 249 12.88 26.94 -13.41
N GLU A 250 13.58 27.88 -14.06
CA GLU A 250 14.20 27.67 -15.38
C GLU A 250 15.48 26.81 -15.29
N GLY A 251 16.29 26.95 -14.24
CA GLY A 251 17.53 26.20 -14.05
C GLY A 251 17.35 24.69 -13.90
N GLN A 252 16.14 24.23 -13.57
CA GLN A 252 15.79 22.81 -13.44
C GLN A 252 15.02 22.24 -14.65
N GLY A 253 14.83 23.01 -15.71
CA GLY A 253 14.04 22.59 -16.88
C GLY A 253 12.54 22.50 -16.62
N PHE A 254 12.08 23.07 -15.50
CA PHE A 254 10.69 23.22 -15.14
C PHE A 254 10.15 24.53 -15.77
N GLY A 255 8.90 24.54 -16.24
CA GLY A 255 8.22 25.79 -16.59
C GLY A 255 7.98 26.67 -15.35
N GLU A 256 7.73 27.97 -15.55
CA GLU A 256 7.64 29.03 -14.51
C GLU A 256 6.85 28.67 -13.24
N ASP A 257 5.86 27.77 -13.32
CA ASP A 257 5.02 27.33 -12.18
C ASP A 257 5.08 25.84 -11.85
N GLN A 258 5.87 25.03 -12.56
CA GLN A 258 5.83 23.58 -12.40
C GLN A 258 6.27 23.13 -11.00
N GLY A 259 7.22 23.85 -10.37
CA GLY A 259 7.60 23.59 -8.98
C GLY A 259 6.45 23.80 -7.98
N PHE A 260 5.64 24.84 -8.17
CA PHE A 260 4.45 25.10 -7.34
C PHE A 260 3.37 24.05 -7.57
N ARG A 261 3.14 23.63 -8.82
CA ARG A 261 2.19 22.56 -9.16
C ARG A 261 2.62 21.23 -8.54
N TRP A 262 3.90 20.92 -8.59
CA TRP A 262 4.47 19.74 -7.92
C TRP A 262 4.18 19.80 -6.42
N LEU A 263 4.53 20.90 -5.75
CA LEU A 263 4.32 21.06 -4.31
C LEU A 263 2.83 20.96 -3.94
N ALA A 264 1.94 21.52 -4.75
CA ALA A 264 0.49 21.44 -4.53
C ALA A 264 -0.02 19.99 -4.51
N GLY A 265 0.44 19.12 -5.42
CA GLY A 265 0.09 17.70 -5.45
C GLY A 265 0.53 16.97 -4.18
N TRP A 266 1.77 17.20 -3.73
CA TRP A 266 2.30 16.63 -2.49
C TRP A 266 1.59 17.15 -1.24
N ILE A 267 1.17 18.41 -1.22
CA ILE A 267 0.38 18.96 -0.10
C ILE A 267 -1.00 18.29 -0.03
N ILE A 268 -1.68 18.13 -1.17
CA ILE A 268 -2.99 17.47 -1.23
C ILE A 268 -2.90 16.04 -0.66
N ALA A 269 -1.84 15.32 -1.02
CA ALA A 269 -1.60 13.94 -0.60
C ALA A 269 -1.09 13.84 0.85
N GLY A 270 -0.07 14.61 1.21
CA GLY A 270 0.57 14.61 2.53
C GLY A 270 -0.38 15.06 3.65
N ALA A 271 -1.28 16.01 3.38
CA ALA A 271 -2.28 16.44 4.36
C ALA A 271 -3.12 15.27 4.90
N GLN A 272 -3.35 14.21 4.12
CA GLN A 272 -4.19 13.08 4.54
C GLN A 272 -3.69 12.36 5.81
N TRP A 273 -2.40 12.48 6.14
CA TRP A 273 -1.81 11.97 7.37
C TRP A 273 -2.17 12.78 8.63
N LEU A 274 -2.80 13.94 8.47
CA LEU A 274 -3.05 14.89 9.55
C LEU A 274 -4.54 15.23 9.72
N LEU A 275 -5.33 15.09 8.65
CA LEU A 275 -6.73 15.54 8.64
C LEU A 275 -7.67 14.67 9.48
N ARG A 276 -7.45 13.35 9.49
CA ARG A 276 -8.24 12.42 10.30
C ARG A 276 -7.66 12.36 11.71
N ALA A 277 -8.51 12.53 12.73
CA ALA A 277 -8.08 12.71 14.12
C ALA A 277 -7.23 11.53 14.63
N GLU A 278 -7.67 10.30 14.40
CA GLU A 278 -6.98 9.10 14.88
C GLU A 278 -5.58 8.97 14.24
N VAL A 279 -5.49 9.30 12.94
CA VAL A 279 -4.25 9.24 12.17
C VAL A 279 -3.30 10.37 12.56
N GLY A 280 -3.79 11.60 12.66
CA GLY A 280 -2.97 12.75 13.04
C GLY A 280 -2.43 12.64 14.47
N CYS A 281 -3.25 12.14 15.40
CA CYS A 281 -2.79 11.79 16.76
C CYS A 281 -1.69 10.73 16.73
N TYR A 282 -1.87 9.66 15.93
CA TYR A 282 -0.83 8.65 15.75
C TYR A 282 0.49 9.27 15.25
N VAL A 283 0.45 10.07 14.19
CA VAL A 283 1.65 10.72 13.62
C VAL A 283 2.34 11.59 14.67
N TYR A 284 1.59 12.43 15.38
CA TYR A 284 2.15 13.29 16.43
C TYR A 284 2.80 12.46 17.54
N GLN A 285 2.13 11.40 18.00
CA GLN A 285 2.69 10.49 19.01
C GLN A 285 3.96 9.77 18.52
N GLN A 286 4.04 9.40 17.24
CA GLN A 286 5.27 8.83 16.68
C GLN A 286 6.40 9.88 16.64
N CYS A 287 6.10 11.12 16.28
CA CYS A 287 7.06 12.22 16.29
C CYS A 287 7.59 12.52 17.69
N LEU A 288 6.76 12.45 18.74
CA LEU A 288 7.17 12.69 20.13
C LEU A 288 8.22 11.70 20.64
N LYS A 289 8.34 10.51 20.03
CA LYS A 289 9.31 9.49 20.46
C LYS A 289 10.76 9.90 20.23
N ARG A 290 11.02 10.87 19.34
CA ARG A 290 12.38 11.30 19.01
C ARG A 290 12.43 12.74 18.49
N GLU A 291 13.51 13.43 18.83
CA GLU A 291 13.72 14.80 18.37
C GLU A 291 14.14 14.84 16.88
N LYS A 292 15.09 13.99 16.49
CA LYS A 292 15.63 13.92 15.13
C LYS A 292 15.63 12.49 14.60
N ILE A 293 15.64 12.37 13.29
CA ILE A 293 15.87 11.10 12.60
C ILE A 293 17.39 10.84 12.50
N VAL A 294 17.77 9.57 12.53
CA VAL A 294 19.15 9.10 12.34
C VAL A 294 19.33 8.59 10.91
N GLU A 295 18.35 7.83 10.43
CA GLU A 295 18.34 7.25 9.10
C GLU A 295 17.26 7.91 8.25
N ARG A 296 17.50 7.98 6.93
CA ARG A 296 16.53 8.58 6.01
C ARG A 296 15.23 7.77 5.89
N SER A 297 15.31 6.46 6.13
CA SER A 297 14.18 5.53 6.23
C SER A 297 13.23 5.88 7.38
N GLU A 298 13.67 6.67 8.36
CA GLU A 298 12.82 7.10 9.47
C GLU A 298 11.97 8.31 9.07
N MET A 299 10.66 8.20 9.31
CA MET A 299 9.71 9.24 8.93
C MET A 299 9.40 10.24 10.05
N TRP A 300 9.31 9.76 11.29
CA TRP A 300 8.66 10.49 12.38
C TRP A 300 9.67 11.12 13.35
N SER A 301 9.65 12.45 13.47
CA SER A 301 10.41 13.18 14.50
C SER A 301 9.80 14.56 14.78
N MET A 302 10.12 15.15 15.93
CA MET A 302 9.69 16.52 16.26
C MET A 302 10.35 17.59 15.38
N GLU A 303 11.56 17.36 14.87
CA GLU A 303 12.19 18.22 13.86
C GLU A 303 11.36 18.24 12.56
N ARG A 304 11.00 17.06 12.03
CA ARG A 304 10.17 16.95 10.83
C ARG A 304 8.77 17.52 11.05
N TRP A 305 8.17 17.29 12.22
CA TRP A 305 6.88 17.88 12.59
C TRP A 305 6.87 19.41 12.45
N ARG A 306 7.92 20.08 12.96
CA ARG A 306 8.08 21.53 12.82
C ARG A 306 8.28 21.95 11.37
N GLN A 307 9.13 21.24 10.63
CA GLN A 307 9.34 21.52 9.20
C GLN A 307 8.05 21.37 8.39
N TRP A 308 7.22 20.36 8.66
CA TRP A 308 5.91 20.20 8.02
C TRP A 308 4.99 21.38 8.36
N LYS A 309 4.93 21.82 9.62
CA LYS A 309 4.15 23.02 10.00
C LYS A 309 4.60 24.25 9.24
N ASP A 310 5.91 24.48 9.13
CA ASP A 310 6.48 25.60 8.39
C ASP A 310 6.10 25.54 6.90
N GLN A 311 6.15 24.34 6.30
CA GLN A 311 5.77 24.12 4.90
C GLN A 311 4.27 24.32 4.67
N PHE A 312 3.40 23.78 5.52
CA PHE A 312 1.97 24.05 5.42
C PHE A 312 1.64 25.54 5.62
N ALA A 313 2.33 26.23 6.53
CA ALA A 313 2.16 27.67 6.73
C ALA A 313 2.62 28.49 5.50
N PHE A 314 3.73 28.12 4.86
CA PHE A 314 4.18 28.71 3.61
C PHE A 314 3.13 28.52 2.50
N VAL A 315 2.72 27.28 2.27
CA VAL A 315 1.77 26.92 1.20
C VAL A 315 0.41 27.59 1.38
N ALA A 316 -0.08 27.69 2.62
CA ALA A 316 -1.36 28.33 2.95
C ALA A 316 -1.47 29.81 2.48
N ASN A 317 -0.33 30.47 2.27
CA ASN A 317 -0.23 31.89 1.90
C ASN A 317 0.40 32.14 0.52
N GLU A 318 0.81 31.10 -0.21
CA GLU A 318 1.48 31.23 -1.50
C GLU A 318 0.46 31.28 -2.65
N ALA A 319 0.27 32.45 -3.25
CA ALA A 319 -0.74 32.70 -4.29
C ALA A 319 -0.55 31.88 -5.58
N ARG A 320 0.67 31.42 -5.86
CA ARG A 320 0.97 30.53 -7.00
C ARG A 320 0.49 29.09 -6.78
N ILE A 321 0.22 28.71 -5.53
CA ILE A 321 -0.39 27.43 -5.20
C ILE A 321 -1.91 27.53 -5.39
N GLY A 322 -2.50 26.53 -6.05
CA GLY A 322 -3.94 26.45 -6.25
C GLY A 322 -4.74 26.45 -4.94
N VAL A 323 -5.93 27.05 -4.98
CA VAL A 323 -6.82 27.27 -3.81
C VAL A 323 -7.07 26.01 -2.98
N HIS A 324 -7.25 24.85 -3.61
CA HIS A 324 -7.49 23.59 -2.90
C HIS A 324 -6.31 23.15 -2.03
N ALA A 325 -5.08 23.27 -2.54
CA ALA A 325 -3.89 22.93 -1.76
C ALA A 325 -3.66 23.94 -0.62
N GLN A 326 -3.96 25.23 -0.84
CA GLN A 326 -3.92 26.23 0.22
C GLN A 326 -4.92 25.93 1.34
N ASP A 327 -6.16 25.59 1.01
CA ASP A 327 -7.22 25.27 1.98
C ASP A 327 -6.84 24.04 2.82
N LEU A 328 -6.34 22.99 2.16
CA LEU A 328 -5.85 21.79 2.86
C LEU A 328 -4.64 22.10 3.75
N ALA A 329 -3.72 22.95 3.30
CA ALA A 329 -2.57 23.37 4.10
C ALA A 329 -3.00 24.13 5.36
N ARG A 330 -3.97 25.05 5.25
CA ARG A 330 -4.55 25.75 6.41
C ARG A 330 -5.21 24.77 7.38
N LEU A 331 -5.98 23.83 6.86
CA LEU A 331 -6.66 22.83 7.69
C LEU A 331 -5.66 21.89 8.39
N ALA A 332 -4.63 21.42 7.67
CA ALA A 332 -3.56 20.61 8.24
C ALA A 332 -2.81 21.37 9.36
N LEU A 333 -2.46 22.64 9.13
CA LEU A 333 -1.80 23.47 10.14
C LEU A 333 -2.67 23.67 11.40
N GLN A 334 -3.97 23.88 11.22
CA GLN A 334 -4.91 23.95 12.34
C GLN A 334 -4.91 22.63 13.12
N LYS A 335 -5.04 21.49 12.44
CA LYS A 335 -5.03 20.17 13.08
C LYS A 335 -3.73 19.89 13.82
N MET A 336 -2.58 20.23 13.24
CA MET A 336 -1.28 20.07 13.90
C MET A 336 -1.22 20.89 15.20
N THR A 337 -1.74 22.11 15.20
CA THR A 337 -1.84 22.94 16.41
C THR A 337 -2.77 22.31 17.45
N ASP A 338 -3.91 21.76 17.01
CA ASP A 338 -4.86 21.08 17.90
C ASP A 338 -4.21 19.85 18.59
N TYR A 339 -3.43 19.05 17.85
CA TYR A 339 -2.74 17.88 18.40
C TYR A 339 -1.66 18.25 19.43
N GLU A 340 -0.95 19.36 19.22
CA GLU A 340 0.01 19.89 20.20
C GLU A 340 -0.70 20.38 21.48
N GLY A 341 -1.83 21.07 21.34
CA GLY A 341 -2.60 21.60 22.47
C GLY A 341 -3.30 20.52 23.30
N GLY A 342 -3.76 19.46 22.65
CA GLY A 342 -4.46 18.32 23.28
C GLY A 342 -3.58 17.44 24.19
N GLY A 343 -2.25 17.61 24.17
CA GLY A 343 -1.31 16.89 25.02
C GLY A 343 -1.29 17.32 26.50
N THR A 344 -2.13 18.28 26.90
CA THR A 344 -2.09 18.89 28.25
C THR A 344 -3.25 18.47 29.18
N THR A 345 -4.09 17.51 28.80
CA THR A 345 -5.24 17.07 29.63
C THR A 345 -5.41 15.55 29.72
N ALA A 346 -4.32 14.83 30.00
CA ALA A 346 -4.38 13.41 30.38
C ALA A 346 -3.60 13.10 31.68
N GLU A 347 -3.37 14.10 32.51
CA GLU A 347 -3.10 13.91 33.94
C GLU A 347 -4.13 14.74 34.71
N VAL A 348 -4.62 14.17 35.82
CA VAL A 348 -5.63 14.71 36.74
C VAL A 348 -7.08 14.40 36.34
N ASP A 349 -7.53 13.17 36.59
CA ASP A 349 -8.30 12.90 37.82
C ASP A 349 -8.57 11.39 38.02
N LEU A 350 -7.96 10.89 39.10
CA LEU A 350 -8.23 9.71 39.96
C LEU A 350 -8.99 8.49 39.43
#